data_AF-C7DI07-F1
#
_entry.id   AF-C7DI07-F1
#
_cell.length_a   1.000
_cell.length_b   1.000
_cell.length_c   1.000
_cell.angle_alpha   90.00
_cell.angle_beta   90.00
_cell.angle_gamma   90.00
#
_symmetry.space_group_name_H-M   'P 1'
#
loop_
_entity.id
_entity.type
_entity.pdbx_description
1 polymer ?
#
loop_
_entity_poly.entity_id
_entity_poly.type
_entity_poly.pdbx_seq_one_letter_code
_entity_poly.pdbx_strand_id
1 'polypeptide(L)' 'MKIATSAIKKLFGKDSGIMVTDDAAEAIAKALAENAAEIAKYAVENAKRHHRSIIKPEDIESYKSRI' A
#
# COMPACT_ATOMS: atom_id res chain seq x y z
N MET A 1 6.14 -6.75 5.01
CA MET A 1 5.35 -7.11 3.79
C MET A 1 6.28 -7.04 2.60
N LYS A 2 6.25 -8.02 1.69
CA LYS A 2 7.06 -7.99 0.46
C LYS A 2 6.12 -7.98 -0.74
N ILE A 3 6.12 -6.88 -1.49
CA ILE A 3 5.37 -6.78 -2.75
C ILE A 3 6.23 -7.42 -3.84
N ALA A 4 5.63 -8.30 -4.64
CA ALA A 4 6.35 -8.99 -5.71
C ALA A 4 6.74 -7.99 -6.82
N THR A 5 8.02 -7.93 -7.19
CA THR A 5 8.51 -7.06 -8.28
C THR A 5 7.87 -7.40 -9.62
N SER A 6 7.53 -8.67 -9.86
CA SER A 6 6.78 -9.11 -11.05
C SER A 6 5.38 -8.48 -11.14
N ALA A 7 4.71 -8.30 -10.00
CA ALA A 7 3.41 -7.61 -9.97
C ALA A 7 3.57 -6.11 -10.28
N ILE A 8 4.62 -5.47 -9.77
CA ILE A 8 4.96 -4.08 -10.10
C ILE A 8 5.22 -3.92 -11.59
N LYS A 9 6.10 -4.76 -12.16
CA LYS A 9 6.39 -4.74 -13.60
C LYS A 9 5.13 -4.93 -14.45
N LYS A 10 4.21 -5.81 -14.03
CA LYS A 10 2.93 -6.02 -14.73
C LYS A 10 2.00 -4.82 -14.62
N LEU A 11 1.86 -4.24 -13.43
CA LEU A 11 0.98 -3.08 -13.17
C LEU A 11 1.45 -1.82 -13.89
N PHE A 12 2.75 -1.54 -13.84
CA PHE A 12 3.30 -0.27 -14.34
C PHE A 12 3.93 -0.38 -15.72
N GLY A 13 4.37 -1.57 -16.14
CA GLY A 13 5.01 -1.76 -17.44
C GLY A 13 4.07 -2.16 -18.57
N LYS A 14 2.97 -2.87 -18.27
CA LYS A 14 2.06 -3.35 -19.32
C LYS A 14 1.22 -2.23 -19.94
N ASP A 15 0.74 -1.31 -19.11
CA ASP A 15 -0.23 -0.29 -19.54
C ASP A 15 0.43 1.02 -20.00
N SER A 16 1.72 1.22 -19.67
CA SER A 16 2.47 2.44 -20.02
C SER A 16 3.33 2.30 -21.28
N GLY A 17 3.57 1.07 -21.76
CA GLY A 17 4.58 0.81 -22.79
C GLY A 17 6.02 1.04 -22.34
N ILE A 18 6.26 1.35 -21.06
CA ILE A 18 7.57 1.60 -20.48
C ILE A 18 8.09 0.31 -19.84
N MET A 19 9.32 -0.07 -20.14
CA MET A 19 9.97 -1.19 -19.46
C MET A 19 10.36 -0.79 -18.04
N VAL A 20 9.89 -1.54 -17.05
CA VAL A 20 10.29 -1.38 -15.65
C VAL A 20 11.42 -2.38 -15.35
N THR A 21 12.60 -1.88 -14.98
CA THR A 21 13.75 -2.71 -14.59
C THR A 21 13.51 -3.40 -13.25
N ASP A 22 14.32 -4.41 -12.90
CA ASP A 22 14.23 -5.06 -11.58
C ASP A 22 14.48 -4.07 -10.43
N ASP A 23 15.50 -3.23 -10.54
CA ASP A 23 15.84 -2.23 -9.53
C ASP A 23 14.71 -1.20 -9.34
N ALA A 24 14.12 -0.72 -10.44
CA ALA A 24 12.99 0.20 -10.38
C ALA A 24 11.77 -0.48 -9.73
N ALA A 25 11.51 -1.75 -10.08
CA ALA A 25 10.41 -2.51 -9.49
C ALA A 25 10.62 -2.73 -7.98
N GLU A 26 11.85 -2.97 -7.54
CA GLU A 26 12.19 -3.13 -6.13
C GLU A 26 12.04 -1.81 -5.36
N ALA A 27 12.50 -0.69 -5.92
CA ALA A 27 12.33 0.63 -5.32
C ALA A 27 10.84 0.99 -5.15
N ILE A 28 10.02 0.76 -6.18
CA ILE A 28 8.57 0.98 -6.12
C ILE A 28 7.91 0.05 -5.09
N ALA A 29 8.29 -1.25 -5.08
CA ALA A 29 7.76 -2.20 -4.12
C ALA A 29 8.07 -1.79 -2.68
N LYS A 30 9.26 -1.27 -2.41
CA LYS A 30 9.66 -0.75 -1.10
C LYS A 30 8.82 0.46 -0.69
N ALA A 31 8.71 1.47 -1.57
CA ALA A 31 7.94 2.67 -1.30
C ALA A 31 6.45 2.38 -1.03
N LEU A 32 5.86 1.48 -1.81
CA LEU A 32 4.48 1.04 -1.60
C LEU A 32 4.31 0.27 -0.29
N ALA A 33 5.29 -0.55 0.10
CA ALA A 33 5.24 -1.29 1.35
C ALA A 33 5.34 -0.37 2.58
N GLU A 34 6.17 0.67 2.50
CA GLU A 34 6.30 1.69 3.57
C GLU A 34 5.00 2.47 3.74
N ASN A 35 4.42 2.98 2.64
CA ASN A 35 3.12 3.66 2.67
C ASN A 35 1.99 2.76 3.18
N ALA A 36 1.93 1.51 2.71
CA ALA A 36 0.92 0.55 3.17
C ALA A 36 1.05 0.23 4.67
N ALA A 37 2.28 0.18 5.20
CA ALA A 37 2.51 -0.03 6.62
C ALA A 37 1.98 1.14 7.48
N GLU A 38 2.11 2.37 7.00
CA GLU A 38 1.56 3.54 7.68
C GLU A 38 0.03 3.53 7.69
N ILE A 39 -0.58 3.26 6.53
CA ILE A 39 -2.05 3.12 6.39
C ILE A 39 -2.57 2.01 7.31
N ALA A 40 -1.90 0.86 7.34
CA ALA A 40 -2.29 -0.27 8.18
C ALA A 40 -2.20 0.07 9.67
N LYS A 41 -1.13 0.77 10.09
CA LYS A 41 -0.98 1.23 11.48
C LYS A 41 -2.11 2.18 11.85
N TYR A 42 -2.43 3.14 10.97
CA TYR A 42 -3.53 4.07 11.21
C TYR A 42 -4.88 3.34 11.30
N ALA A 43 -5.17 2.41 10.39
CA ALA A 43 -6.42 1.65 10.37
C ALA A 43 -6.60 0.82 11.66
N VAL A 44 -5.52 0.21 12.16
CA VAL A 44 -5.53 -0.49 13.46
C VAL A 44 -5.87 0.47 14.60
N GLU A 45 -5.22 1.64 14.65
CA GLU A 45 -5.49 2.63 15.70
C GLU A 45 -6.91 3.19 15.61
N ASN A 46 -7.44 3.37 14.41
CA ASN A 46 -8.81 3.82 14.22
C ASN A 46 -9.82 2.76 14.70
N ALA A 47 -9.63 1.50 14.32
CA ALA A 47 -10.46 0.39 14.81
C ALA A 47 -10.46 0.31 16.35
N LYS A 48 -9.28 0.49 16.97
CA LYS A 48 -9.14 0.55 18.45
C LYS A 48 -9.93 1.70 19.07
N ARG A 49 -9.86 2.92 18.49
CA ARG A 49 -10.64 4.09 18.95
C ARG A 49 -12.15 3.86 18.90
N HIS A 50 -12.60 3.03 17.97
CA HIS A 50 -14.00 2.61 17.85
C HIS A 50 -14.32 1.32 18.63
N HIS A 51 -13.43 0.85 19.52
CA HIS A 51 -13.59 -0.36 20.33
C HIS A 51 -13.88 -1.64 19.49
N ARG A 52 -13.32 -1.71 18.28
CA ARG A 52 -13.46 -2.87 17.39
C ARG A 52 -12.18 -3.69 17.36
N SER A 53 -12.34 -5.01 17.27
CA SER A 53 -11.25 -5.97 17.03
C SER A 53 -11.04 -6.29 15.54
N ILE A 54 -11.92 -5.79 14.67
CA ILE A 54 -11.91 -6.02 13.23
C ILE A 54 -11.75 -4.68 12.52
N ILE A 55 -10.75 -4.62 11.63
CA ILE A 55 -10.54 -3.50 10.70
C ILE A 55 -11.60 -3.57 9.61
N LYS A 56 -12.22 -2.43 9.30
CA LYS A 56 -13.21 -2.27 8.25
C LYS A 56 -12.73 -1.30 7.17
N PRO A 57 -13.37 -1.26 5.98
CA PRO A 57 -13.00 -0.31 4.93
C PRO A 57 -12.97 1.14 5.40
N GLU A 58 -13.89 1.56 6.28
CA GLU A 58 -13.92 2.92 6.81
C GLU A 58 -12.64 3.32 7.57
N ASP A 59 -11.93 2.36 8.18
CA ASP A 59 -10.67 2.60 8.91
C ASP A 59 -9.50 2.92 7.97
N ILE A 60 -9.58 2.42 6.73
CA ILE A 60 -8.59 2.68 5.68
C ILE A 60 -8.97 3.98 4.97
N GLU A 61 -10.24 4.18 4.67
CA GLU A 61 -10.73 5.38 3.95
C GLU A 61 -10.54 6.66 4.75
N SER A 62 -10.69 6.60 6.08
CA SER A 62 -10.47 7.79 6.93
C SER A 62 -9.01 8.27 6.91
N TYR A 63 -8.04 7.43 6.51
CA TYR A 63 -6.67 7.88 6.29
C TYR A 63 -6.57 8.94 5.18
N LYS A 64 -7.41 8.84 4.13
CA LYS A 64 -7.42 9.81 3.02
C LYS A 64 -7.83 11.21 3.43
N SER A 65 -8.61 11.36 4.51
CA SER A 65 -8.99 12.67 5.06
C SER A 65 -7.91 13.34 5.90
N ARG A 66 -6.78 12.66 6.15
CA ARG A 66 -5.66 13.15 6.95
C ARG A 66 -4.55 13.81 6.11
N ILE A 67 -4.47 13.46 4.82
CA ILE A 67 -3.49 13.95 3.83
C ILE A 67 -4.12 15.08 3.02
#